data_AF-A0A839FF55-F1
#
_entry.id   AF-A0A839FF55-F1
#
_cell.length_a   1.000
_cell.length_b   1.000
_cell.length_c   1.000
_cell.angle_alpha   90.00
_cell.angle_beta   90.00
_cell.angle_gamma   90.00
#
_symmetry.space_group_name_H-M   'P 1'
#
loop_
_entity.id
_entity.type
_entity.pdbx_description
1 polymer ?
#
loop_
_entity_poly.entity_id
_entity_poly.type
_entity_poly.pdbx_seq_one_letter_code
_entity_poly.pdbx_strand_id
1 'polypeptide(L)'
;MTLAVITIDGIRVNPAARVASIATVLEQHRNSRRELQWLVRACTDCMDGGQETASFDRRLAAATDAEHHARVAMLRHPANTLEEFAAKARHICSLLLEDDDSLDKYELFSILQTLIAQPQSECQ
;
A
#
# COMPACT_ATOMS: atom_id res chain seq x y z
N MET A 1 -7.19 18.93 -32.34
CA MET A 1 -7.00 19.14 -30.89
C MET A 1 -5.58 18.74 -30.55
N THR A 2 -4.72 19.70 -30.28
CA THR A 2 -3.27 19.50 -30.12
C THR A 2 -2.97 19.22 -28.64
N LEU A 3 -2.55 18.00 -28.31
CA LEU A 3 -2.15 17.61 -26.96
C LEU A 3 -0.81 18.27 -26.63
N ALA A 4 -0.82 19.18 -25.65
CA ALA A 4 0.41 19.77 -25.12
C ALA A 4 1.18 18.72 -24.33
N VAL A 5 2.35 18.34 -24.85
CA VAL A 5 3.32 17.49 -24.14
C VAL A 5 4.07 18.41 -23.18
N ILE A 6 3.86 18.26 -21.87
CA ILE A 6 4.63 18.98 -20.86
C ILE A 6 5.94 18.21 -20.65
N THR A 7 7.05 18.84 -20.99
CA THR A 7 8.40 18.38 -20.67
C THR A 7 8.86 19.02 -19.37
N ILE A 8 9.25 18.19 -18.39
CA ILE A 8 10.01 18.60 -17.20
C ILE A 8 11.34 17.83 -17.28
N ASP A 9 12.47 18.53 -17.25
CA ASP A 9 13.84 17.98 -17.31
C ASP A 9 14.11 16.98 -18.46
N GLY A 10 13.53 17.22 -19.64
CA GLY A 10 13.75 16.39 -20.83
C GLY A 10 13.05 15.03 -20.81
N ILE A 11 12.30 14.71 -19.74
CA ILE A 11 11.50 13.49 -19.65
C ILE A 11 10.11 13.78 -20.21
N ARG A 12 9.68 12.97 -21.19
CA ARG A 12 8.30 12.99 -21.71
C ARG A 12 7.39 12.37 -20.66
N VAL A 13 6.75 13.20 -19.84
CA VAL A 13 5.70 12.75 -18.92
C VAL A 13 4.42 12.56 -19.74
N ASN A 14 3.90 11.34 -19.80
CA ASN A 14 2.62 11.07 -20.44
C ASN A 14 1.49 11.61 -19.53
N PRO A 15 0.74 12.66 -19.93
CA PRO A 15 -0.31 13.24 -19.11
C PRO A 15 -1.52 12.29 -18.93
N ALA A 16 -1.59 11.18 -19.68
CA ALA A 16 -2.65 10.18 -19.57
C ALA A 16 -2.39 9.13 -18.49
N ALA A 17 -1.17 9.02 -17.96
CA ALA A 17 -0.91 8.25 -16.75
C ALA A 17 -1.36 9.10 -15.56
N ARG A 18 -2.65 9.05 -15.21
CA ARG A 18 -3.13 9.61 -13.94
C ARG A 18 -2.37 8.90 -12.83
N VAL A 19 -1.31 9.54 -12.34
CA VAL A 19 -0.64 9.12 -11.11
C VAL A 19 -1.71 9.16 -10.04
N ALA A 20 -2.08 8.00 -9.50
CA ALA A 20 -3.06 7.91 -8.43
C ALA A 20 -2.60 8.82 -7.29
N SER A 21 -3.48 9.63 -6.69
CA SER A 21 -3.07 10.47 -5.57
C SER A 21 -2.56 9.61 -4.41
N ILE A 22 -1.67 10.14 -3.57
CA ILE A 22 -1.21 9.39 -2.39
C ILE A 22 -2.40 8.94 -1.52
N ALA A 23 -3.44 9.77 -1.39
CA ALA A 23 -4.65 9.42 -0.66
C ALA A 23 -5.35 8.19 -1.24
N THR A 24 -5.43 8.08 -2.56
CA THR A 24 -6.00 6.92 -3.26
C THR A 24 -5.19 5.65 -3.00
N VAL A 25 -3.86 5.77 -3.02
CA VAL A 25 -2.98 4.62 -2.82
C VAL A 25 -3.04 4.13 -1.36
N LEU A 26 -3.08 5.06 -0.40
CA LEU A 26 -3.24 4.72 1.01
C LEU A 26 -4.60 4.08 1.28
N GLU A 27 -5.68 4.61 0.71
CA GLU A 27 -7.02 4.03 0.89
C GLU A 27 -7.15 2.66 0.24
N GLN A 28 -6.54 2.45 -0.92
CA GLN A 28 -6.48 1.13 -1.56
C GLN A 28 -5.83 0.09 -0.65
N HIS A 29 -4.69 0.45 -0.02
CA HIS A 29 -4.02 -0.42 0.94
C HIS A 29 -4.88 -0.71 2.18
N ARG A 30 -5.59 0.31 2.71
CA ARG A 30 -6.52 0.09 3.85
C ARG A 30 -7.62 -0.88 3.49
N ASN A 31 -8.21 -0.73 2.31
CA ASN A 31 -9.31 -1.59 1.88
C ASN A 31 -8.85 -3.04 1.72
N SER A 32 -7.74 -3.28 1.02
CA SER A 32 -7.20 -4.64 0.86
C SER A 32 -6.83 -5.27 2.20
N ARG A 33 -6.28 -4.48 3.13
CA ARG A 33 -5.92 -4.98 4.46
C ARG A 33 -7.15 -5.30 5.32
N ARG A 34 -8.18 -4.45 5.31
CA ARG A 34 -9.45 -4.73 6.00
C ARG A 34 -10.12 -5.99 5.46
N GLU A 35 -10.10 -6.19 4.14
CA GLU A 35 -10.64 -7.39 3.51
C GLU A 35 -9.88 -8.65 3.95
N LEU A 36 -8.54 -8.62 3.92
CA LEU A 36 -7.70 -9.72 4.40
C LEU A 36 -7.96 -10.04 5.88
N GLN A 37 -7.98 -9.02 6.75
CA GLN A 37 -8.26 -9.19 8.17
C GLN A 37 -9.66 -9.76 8.41
N TRP A 38 -10.66 -9.32 7.65
CA TRP A 38 -12.01 -9.86 7.74
C TRP A 38 -12.05 -11.34 7.34
N LEU A 39 -11.37 -11.73 6.26
CA LEU A 39 -11.26 -13.14 5.86
C LEU A 39 -10.54 -13.97 6.93
N VAL A 40 -9.40 -13.51 7.43
CA VAL A 40 -8.65 -14.24 8.48
C VAL A 40 -9.52 -14.49 9.73
N ARG A 41 -10.30 -13.49 10.17
CA ARG A 41 -11.24 -13.64 11.30
C ARG A 41 -12.41 -14.58 10.96
N ALA A 42 -12.95 -14.50 9.75
CA ALA A 42 -13.98 -15.45 9.31
C ALA A 42 -13.45 -16.89 9.28
N CYS A 43 -12.16 -17.10 8.94
CA CYS A 43 -11.53 -18.42 9.00
C CYS A 43 -11.53 -18.98 10.42
N THR A 44 -11.13 -18.17 11.41
CA THR A 44 -11.11 -18.60 12.82
C THR A 44 -12.49 -18.97 13.35
N ASP A 45 -13.54 -18.31 12.84
CA ASP A 45 -14.93 -18.57 13.24
C ASP A 45 -15.55 -19.78 12.50
N CYS A 46 -15.12 -20.06 11.26
CA CYS A 46 -15.68 -21.13 10.42
C CYS A 46 -15.01 -22.51 10.58
N MET A 47 -13.83 -22.59 11.21
CA MET A 47 -13.13 -23.86 11.48
C MET A 47 -13.91 -24.84 12.39
N ASP A 48 -15.03 -24.40 12.98
CA ASP A 48 -15.94 -25.23 13.78
C ASP A 48 -17.04 -25.94 12.96
N GLY A 49 -17.22 -25.57 11.68
CA GLY A 49 -18.29 -26.07 10.82
C GLY A 49 -17.75 -26.52 9.47
N GLY A 50 -17.32 -27.77 9.36
CA GLY A 50 -16.67 -28.32 8.17
C GLY A 50 -17.54 -28.29 6.90
N GLN A 51 -17.50 -27.19 6.13
CA GLN A 51 -17.78 -27.19 4.69
C GLN A 51 -17.22 -25.94 3.99
N GLU A 52 -16.66 -26.15 2.79
CA GLU A 52 -16.07 -25.16 1.84
C GLU A 52 -14.68 -24.56 2.13
N THR A 53 -13.74 -25.38 2.59
CA THR A 53 -12.32 -24.97 2.75
C THR A 53 -11.67 -24.47 1.46
N ALA A 54 -11.89 -25.14 0.32
CA ALA A 54 -11.21 -24.80 -0.93
C ALA A 54 -11.65 -23.47 -1.58
N SER A 55 -12.92 -23.08 -1.43
CA SER A 55 -13.41 -21.78 -1.95
C SER A 55 -12.92 -20.64 -1.06
N PHE A 56 -12.89 -20.87 0.26
CA PHE A 56 -12.34 -19.96 1.24
C PHE A 56 -10.83 -19.76 1.06
N ASP A 57 -10.06 -20.84 0.90
CA ASP A 57 -8.61 -20.80 0.69
C ASP A 57 -8.23 -19.98 -0.55
N ARG A 58 -8.98 -20.12 -1.64
CA ARG A 58 -8.78 -19.32 -2.86
C ARG A 58 -9.05 -17.83 -2.62
N ARG A 59 -10.10 -17.50 -1.87
CA ARG A 59 -10.43 -16.11 -1.52
C ARG A 59 -9.37 -15.51 -0.62
N LEU A 60 -8.90 -16.27 0.37
CA LEU A 60 -7.82 -15.85 1.26
C LEU A 60 -6.52 -15.60 0.48
N ALA A 61 -6.13 -16.51 -0.42
CA ALA A 61 -4.96 -16.32 -1.27
C ALA A 61 -5.08 -15.07 -2.15
N ALA A 62 -6.23 -14.86 -2.80
CA ALA A 62 -6.46 -13.67 -3.62
C ALA A 62 -6.41 -12.37 -2.80
N ALA A 63 -6.96 -12.36 -1.58
CA ALA A 63 -6.91 -11.20 -0.70
C ALA A 63 -5.48 -10.92 -0.19
N THR A 64 -4.69 -11.96 0.11
CA THR A 64 -3.27 -11.83 0.47
C THR A 64 -2.48 -11.22 -0.68
N ASP A 65 -2.66 -11.71 -1.91
CA ASP A 65 -2.00 -11.16 -3.09
C ASP A 65 -2.41 -9.70 -3.35
N ALA A 66 -3.71 -9.40 -3.21
CA ALA A 66 -4.22 -8.04 -3.36
C ALA A 66 -3.65 -7.06 -2.32
N GLU A 67 -3.55 -7.49 -1.05
CA GLU A 67 -2.90 -6.71 0.01
C GLU A 67 -1.43 -6.47 -0.32
N HIS A 68 -0.69 -7.52 -0.69
CA HIS A 68 0.71 -7.41 -1.01
C HIS A 68 0.95 -6.44 -2.18
N HIS A 69 0.15 -6.54 -3.25
CA HIS A 69 0.21 -5.62 -4.37
C HIS A 69 -0.08 -4.16 -3.97
N ALA A 70 -1.11 -3.94 -3.14
CA ALA A 70 -1.45 -2.60 -2.65
C ALA A 70 -0.35 -2.03 -1.75
N ARG A 71 0.29 -2.88 -0.92
CA ARG A 71 1.40 -2.51 -0.03
C ARG A 71 2.64 -2.12 -0.83
N VAL A 72 3.02 -2.91 -1.82
CA VAL A 72 4.13 -2.59 -2.72
C VAL A 72 3.85 -1.30 -3.50
N ALA A 73 2.61 -1.12 -4.00
CA ALA A 73 2.22 0.11 -4.68
C ALA A 73 2.32 1.33 -3.76
N MET A 74 1.86 1.22 -2.52
CA MET A 74 1.97 2.27 -1.49
C MET A 74 3.42 2.60 -1.16
N LEU A 75 4.27 1.60 -0.92
CA LEU A 75 5.68 1.83 -0.60
C LEU A 75 6.41 2.52 -1.76
N ARG A 76 6.16 2.09 -2.99
CA ARG A 76 6.79 2.65 -4.21
C ARG A 76 6.20 4.00 -4.65
N HIS A 77 5.02 4.39 -4.15
CA HIS A 77 4.41 5.65 -4.55
C HIS A 77 5.30 6.83 -4.12
N PRO A 78 5.65 7.75 -5.03
CA PRO A 78 6.44 8.92 -4.68
C PRO A 78 5.68 9.81 -3.70
N ALA A 79 6.40 10.39 -2.74
CA ALA A 79 5.89 11.44 -1.88
C ALA A 79 6.73 12.68 -2.17
N ASN A 80 6.16 13.61 -2.93
CA ASN A 80 6.85 14.79 -3.45
C ASN A 80 6.66 16.01 -2.55
N THR A 81 5.74 15.94 -1.58
CA THR A 81 5.56 16.99 -0.58
C THR A 81 5.70 16.45 0.84
N LEU A 82 5.96 17.35 1.79
CA LEU A 82 6.02 17.01 3.21
C LEU A 82 4.69 16.43 3.71
N GLU A 83 3.56 16.94 3.23
CA GLU A 83 2.23 16.44 3.56
C GLU A 83 2.03 15.00 3.07
N GLU A 84 2.51 14.68 1.86
CA GLU A 84 2.44 13.33 1.30
C GLU A 84 3.34 12.36 2.09
N PHE A 85 4.54 12.81 2.47
CA PHE A 85 5.45 12.03 3.30
C PHE A 85 4.85 11.78 4.68
N ALA A 86 4.29 12.81 5.32
CA ALA A 86 3.61 12.69 6.61
C ALA A 86 2.35 11.80 6.52
N ALA A 87 1.64 11.79 5.40
CA ALA A 87 0.51 10.89 5.17
C ALA A 87 0.97 9.43 5.08
N LYS A 88 2.04 9.13 4.31
CA LYS A 88 2.63 7.78 4.25
C LYS A 88 3.17 7.33 5.60
N ALA A 89 3.91 8.19 6.28
CA ALA A 89 4.50 7.87 7.58
C ALA A 89 3.42 7.58 8.63
N ARG A 90 2.39 8.43 8.74
CA ARG A 90 1.27 8.19 9.67
C ARG A 90 0.55 6.88 9.36
N HIS A 91 0.34 6.59 8.08
CA HIS A 91 -0.30 5.34 7.66
C HIS A 91 0.56 4.12 8.00
N ILE A 92 1.88 4.16 7.79
CA ILE A 92 2.79 3.09 8.19
C ILE A 92 2.80 2.93 9.73
N CYS A 93 2.84 4.04 10.47
CA CYS A 93 2.76 4.01 11.92
C CYS A 93 1.43 3.42 12.42
N SER A 94 0.30 3.67 11.75
CA SER A 94 -0.97 3.02 12.14
C SER A 94 -0.91 1.51 11.95
N LEU A 95 -0.20 0.99 10.94
CA LEU A 95 -0.02 -0.45 10.76
C LEU A 95 0.78 -1.09 11.90
N LEU A 96 1.71 -0.34 12.50
CA LEU A 96 2.55 -0.80 13.61
C LEU A 96 1.85 -0.77 14.97
N LEU A 97 0.87 0.11 15.13
CA LEU A 97 0.22 0.36 16.42
C LEU A 97 -1.07 -0.45 16.61
N GLU A 98 -1.61 -1.07 15.56
CA GLU A 98 -2.85 -1.85 15.61
C GLU A 98 -2.68 -3.29 16.19
N ASP A 99 -1.65 -3.55 17.01
CA ASP A 99 -1.40 -4.86 17.67
C ASP A 99 -1.43 -6.06 16.70
N ASP A 100 -0.93 -5.84 15.49
CA ASP A 100 -0.87 -6.83 14.43
C ASP A 100 0.58 -7.34 14.38
N ASP A 101 0.84 -8.53 14.95
CA ASP A 101 2.13 -9.25 14.88
C ASP A 101 2.60 -9.54 13.43
N SER A 102 1.86 -9.08 12.42
CA SER A 102 2.11 -9.27 10.99
C SER A 102 3.18 -8.36 10.39
N LEU A 103 3.61 -7.29 11.07
CA LEU A 103 4.75 -6.49 10.59
C LEU A 103 6.02 -6.86 11.37
N ASP A 104 6.80 -7.78 10.82
CA ASP A 104 8.03 -8.19 11.47
C ASP A 104 9.05 -7.04 11.52
N LYS A 105 9.96 -7.07 12.50
CA LYS A 105 10.99 -6.04 12.74
C LYS A 105 11.88 -5.75 11.51
N TYR A 106 12.13 -6.74 10.66
CA TYR A 106 12.87 -6.62 9.41
C TYR A 106 12.05 -5.95 8.31
N GLU A 107 10.74 -6.19 8.23
CA GLU A 107 9.84 -5.45 7.33
C GLU A 107 9.76 -3.98 7.74
N LEU A 108 9.61 -3.68 9.03
CA LEU A 108 9.67 -2.32 9.56
C LEU A 108 11.00 -1.64 9.21
N PHE A 109 12.12 -2.34 9.41
CA PHE A 109 13.44 -1.82 9.11
C PHE A 109 13.62 -1.53 7.61
N SER A 110 13.13 -2.40 6.74
CA SER A 110 13.17 -2.21 5.27
C SER A 110 12.32 -1.02 4.82
N ILE A 111 11.14 -0.84 5.43
CA ILE A 111 10.27 0.32 5.17
C ILE A 111 10.96 1.61 5.61
N LEU A 112 11.55 1.64 6.82
CA LEU A 112 12.30 2.79 7.32
C LEU A 112 13.51 3.12 6.45
N GLN A 113 14.29 2.11 6.03
CA GLN A 113 15.41 2.31 5.11
C GLN A 113 14.96 2.88 3.76
N THR A 114 13.83 2.40 3.23
CA THR A 114 13.28 2.92 1.96
C THR A 114 12.85 4.37 2.08
N LEU A 115 12.22 4.75 3.20
CA LEU A 115 11.81 6.13 3.48
C LEU A 115 13.02 7.07 3.68
N ILE A 116 14.08 6.60 4.34
CA ILE A 116 15.31 7.36 4.56
C ILE A 116 16.13 7.49 3.27
N ALA A 117 16.10 6.46 2.42
CA ALA A 117 16.83 6.44 1.16
C ALA A 117 16.13 7.21 0.02
N GLN A 118 14.88 7.65 0.21
CA GLN A 118 14.30 8.64 -0.69
C GLN A 118 15.09 9.94 -0.50
N PRO A 119 15.77 10.46 -1.54
CA PRO A 119 16.43 11.75 -1.44
C PRO A 119 15.35 12.75 -1.03
N GLN A 120 15.57 13.40 0.11
CA GLN A 120 14.90 14.65 0.44
C GLN A 120 15.34 15.61 -0.66
N SER A 121 14.64 15.62 -1.80
CA SER A 121 14.83 16.61 -2.83
C SER A 121 14.66 17.94 -2.13
N GLU A 122 15.79 18.63 -2.01
CA GLU A 122 15.98 19.79 -1.17
C GLU A 122 14.83 20.76 -1.42
N CYS A 123 14.11 21.12 -0.35
CA CYS A 123 13.32 22.34 -0.34
C CYS A 123 14.28 23.51 -0.62
N GLN A 124 14.35 23.94 -1.88
CA GLN A 124 14.84 25.25 -2.28
C GLN A 124 13.67 26.05 -2.86
#